data_AF-A0A099S655-F1
#
_entry.id   AF-A0A099S655-F1
#
_cell.length_a   1.000
_cell.length_b   1.000
_cell.length_c   1.000
_cell.angle_alpha   90.00
_cell.angle_beta   90.00
_cell.angle_gamma   90.00
#
_symmetry.space_group_name_H-M   'P 1'
#
loop_
_entity.id
_entity.type
_entity.pdbx_description
1 polymer ?
#
loop_
_entity_poly.entity_id
_entity_poly.type
_entity_poly.pdbx_seq_one_letter_code
_entity_poly.pdbx_strand_id
1 'polypeptide(L)' 'MDRRAREQILKVRDTGITNMFDLPAVQKIAHELRFNELVIFIEEHSKEYVKFILTGEE' A
#
# COMPACT_ATOMS: atom_id res chain seq x y z
N MET A 1 -2.44 -11.71 -0.98
CA MET A 1 -2.74 -10.34 -1.49
C MET A 1 -3.25 -10.37 -2.95
N ASP A 2 -4.08 -9.42 -3.38
CA ASP A 2 -4.47 -9.25 -4.80
C ASP A 2 -3.29 -8.68 -5.63
N ARG A 3 -3.12 -9.13 -6.87
CA ARG A 3 -2.11 -8.62 -7.82
C ARG A 3 -2.20 -7.10 -8.01
N ARG A 4 -3.41 -6.56 -8.15
CA ARG A 4 -3.62 -5.10 -8.36
C ARG A 4 -3.19 -4.29 -7.15
N ALA A 5 -3.54 -4.76 -5.95
CA ALA A 5 -3.12 -4.12 -4.71
C ALA A 5 -1.59 -4.05 -4.63
N ARG A 6 -0.86 -5.12 -5.01
CA ARG A 6 0.61 -5.07 -5.03
C ARG A 6 1.16 -4.06 -6.01
N GLU A 7 0.66 -4.05 -7.24
CA GLU A 7 1.12 -3.11 -8.25
C GLU A 7 0.92 -1.65 -7.78
N GLN A 8 -0.19 -1.37 -7.08
CA GLN A 8 -0.45 -0.07 -6.47
C GLN A 8 0.52 0.23 -5.31
N ILE A 9 0.80 -0.73 -4.43
CA ILE A 9 1.76 -0.59 -3.33
C ILE A 9 3.15 -0.26 -3.86
N LEU A 10 3.60 -0.99 -4.89
CA LEU A 10 4.90 -0.76 -5.52
C LEU A 10 4.96 0.62 -6.16
N LYS A 11 3.90 1.08 -6.83
CA LYS A 11 3.84 2.44 -7.36
C LYS A 11 3.94 3.50 -6.27
N VAL A 12 3.25 3.32 -5.14
CA VAL A 12 3.37 4.26 -3.99
C VAL A 12 4.79 4.22 -3.43
N ARG A 13 5.39 3.04 -3.29
CA ARG A 13 6.78 2.88 -2.84
C ARG A 13 7.77 3.60 -3.77
N ASP A 14 7.60 3.46 -5.07
CA ASP A 14 8.48 4.05 -6.08
C ASP A 14 8.39 5.59 -6.09
N THR A 15 7.34 6.20 -5.51
CA THR A 15 7.30 7.66 -5.31
C THR A 15 8.36 8.14 -4.30
N GLY A 16 8.74 7.30 -3.34
CA GLY A 16 9.69 7.65 -2.27
C GLY A 16 9.22 8.78 -1.34
N ILE A 17 7.95 9.17 -1.38
CA ILE A 17 7.43 10.35 -0.67
C ILE A 17 7.28 10.08 0.84
N THR A 18 6.92 8.86 1.23
CA THR A 18 6.66 8.48 2.63
C THR A 18 7.27 7.14 2.98
N ASN A 19 7.42 6.90 4.28
CA ASN A 19 7.71 5.57 4.80
C ASN A 19 6.52 4.64 4.55
N MET A 20 6.75 3.46 3.98
CA MET A 20 5.68 2.50 3.68
C MET A 20 4.98 1.94 4.94
N PHE A 21 5.52 2.16 6.15
CA PHE A 21 4.85 1.83 7.41
C PHE A 21 3.95 2.95 7.96
N ASP A 22 4.02 4.15 7.38
CA ASP A 22 3.10 5.25 7.70
C ASP A 22 1.80 5.06 6.91
N LEU A 23 0.94 4.16 7.41
CA LEU A 23 -0.32 3.77 6.76
C LEU A 23 -1.20 4.99 6.40
N PRO A 24 -1.43 5.97 7.31
CA PRO A 24 -2.19 7.18 6.95
C PRO A 24 -1.59 7.96 5.77
N ALA A 25 -0.27 8.13 5.74
CA ALA A 25 0.40 8.82 4.63
C ALA A 25 0.32 8.01 3.32
N VAL A 26 0.51 6.69 3.39
CA VAL A 26 0.37 5.78 2.24
C VAL A 26 -1.05 5.83 1.68
N GLN A 27 -2.07 5.79 2.53
CA GLN A 27 -3.47 5.89 2.11
C GLN A 27 -3.77 7.24 1.47
N LYS A 28 -3.22 8.34 2.00
CA LYS A 28 -3.37 9.67 1.39
C LYS A 28 -2.78 9.71 -0.02
N ILE A 29 -1.56 9.21 -0.20
CA ILE A 29 -0.90 9.16 -1.52
C ILE A 29 -1.67 8.21 -2.46
N ALA A 30 -2.11 7.06 -1.98
CA ALA A 30 -2.92 6.13 -2.75
C ALA A 30 -4.23 6.79 -3.23
N HIS A 31 -4.91 7.55 -2.36
CA HIS A 31 -6.10 8.31 -2.73
C HIS A 31 -5.81 9.41 -3.78
N GLU A 32 -4.70 10.14 -3.63
CA GLU A 32 -4.25 11.13 -4.62
C GLU A 32 -3.97 10.49 -5.98
N LEU A 33 -3.37 9.30 -6.00
CA LEU A 33 -3.10 8.48 -7.19
C LEU A 33 -4.32 7.70 -7.70
N ARG A 34 -5.51 7.86 -7.09
CA ARG A 34 -6.76 7.16 -7.43
C ARG A 34 -6.69 5.64 -7.27
N PHE A 35 -5.84 5.15 -6.37
CA PHE A 35 -5.72 3.73 -5.99
C PHE A 35 -6.73 3.37 -4.90
N ASN A 36 -8.02 3.42 -5.24
CA ASN A 36 -9.11 3.16 -4.27
C ASN A 36 -9.06 1.73 -3.70
N GLU A 37 -8.64 0.75 -4.52
CA GLU A 37 -8.46 -0.65 -4.08
C GLU A 37 -7.39 -0.74 -2.98
N LEU A 38 -6.25 -0.03 -3.14
CA LEU A 38 -5.20 0.01 -2.11
C LEU A 38 -5.66 0.69 -0.82
N VAL A 39 -6.44 1.78 -0.92
CA VAL A 39 -6.96 2.46 0.27
C VAL A 39 -7.81 1.51 1.10
N ILE A 40 -8.77 0.82 0.46
CA ILE A 40 -9.65 -0.17 1.11
C ILE A 40 -8.83 -1.36 1.65
N PHE A 41 -7.88 -1.85 0.85
CA PHE A 41 -7.01 -2.97 1.24
C PHE A 41 -6.21 -2.66 2.52
N ILE A 42 -5.70 -1.43 2.67
CA ILE A 42 -4.98 -1.04 3.87
C ILE A 42 -5.92 -1.00 5.09
N GLU A 43 -7.18 -0.56 4.92
CA GLU A 43 -8.16 -0.54 6.02
C GLU A 43 -8.56 -1.95 6.47
N GLU A 44 -8.85 -2.84 5.52
CA GLU A 44 -9.34 -4.18 5.82
C GLU A 44 -8.21 -5.19 6.15
N HIS A 45 -7.04 -5.01 5.52
CA HIS A 45 -5.94 -5.98 5.52
C HIS A 45 -4.58 -5.36 5.88
N SER A 46 -4.55 -4.38 6.79
CA SER A 46 -3.31 -3.70 7.26
C SER A 46 -2.18 -4.66 7.67
N LYS A 47 -2.50 -5.80 8.30
CA LYS A 47 -1.49 -6.81 8.70
C LYS A 47 -0.84 -7.49 7.51
N GLU A 48 -1.62 -7.81 6.48
CA GLU A 48 -1.10 -8.42 5.24
C GLU A 48 -0.22 -7.42 4.48
N TYR A 49 -0.65 -6.16 4.42
CA TYR A 49 0.15 -5.08 3.87
C TYR A 49 1.50 -4.95 4.59
N VAL A 50 1.50 -4.87 5.92
CA VAL A 50 2.74 -4.73 6.72
C VAL A 50 3.64 -5.95 6.52
N LYS A 51 3.07 -7.16 6.51
CA LYS A 51 3.82 -8.39 6.23
C LYS A 51 4.48 -8.33 4.85
N PHE A 52 3.75 -7.93 3.81
CA PHE A 52 4.28 -7.79 2.47
C PHE A 52 5.44 -6.79 2.39
N ILE A 53 5.32 -5.62 3.06
CA ILE A 53 6.41 -4.63 3.10
C ILE A 53 7.65 -5.19 3.82
N LEU A 54 7.47 -6.02 4.86
CA LEU A 54 8.58 -6.60 5.63
C LEU A 54 9.27 -7.78 4.94
N THR A 55 8.49 -8.71 4.38
CA THR A 55 9.02 -9.99 3.87
C THR A 55 9.14 -10.03 2.36
N GLY A 56 8.38 -9.19 1.64
CA GLY A 56 8.21 -9.30 0.19
C GLY A 56 7.49 -10.57 -0.26
N GLU A 57 7.04 -11.40 0.68
CA GLU A 57 6.33 -12.66 0.42
C GLU A 57 4.82 -12.46 0.39
N GLU A 58 4.17 -13.18 -0.52
CA GLU A 58 2.74 -13.10 -0.85
C GLU A 58 1.77 -13.55 0.26
#